data_AF-A0A9W7FHC6-F1
#
_entry.id   AF-A0A9W7FHC6-F1
#
_cell.length_a   1.000
_cell.length_b   1.000
_cell.length_c   1.000
_cell.angle_alpha   90.00
_cell.angle_beta   90.00
_cell.angle_gamma   90.00
#
_symmetry.space_group_name_H-M   'P 1'
#
loop_
_entity.id
_entity.type
_entity.pdbx_description
1 polymer ?
#
loop_
_entity_poly.entity_id
_entity_poly.type
_entity_poly.pdbx_seq_one_letter_code
_entity_poly.pdbx_strand_id
1 'polypeptide(L)'
;MRFFTLLALLLLLIQTVSSLKTLLVLTPPYNPTTFPPNVSRLKSFLSYYDSLPSPPPLRICLRPETSDPTLSKTYISQYLSVCSSHDVILNSPVLLDLLEIDSRFTGIHLKETYVPSPSLLKYIDENNLNLSQSSHGSLPSTSTHFTLMGTMYPTLSHPEKGSTPEGLSILPPKPNNVIGIGGIKTQSQVKAVLEKCEGVGVMGVVFGEGWKENVDDLLKRFTASRGRERPKKIKIDITGGIARSSEGGGGKVVWDGAGGGRDMRKEAGGGGKGKGGWGEAKGAKKERIAKQRGGGGGGGVLSVKAAKRGGKTVTIISPVSKLGGGGKAAETLKMLKTKLATGGTQVDDCLEVQGDHVEKVKKLLSIT
;
A
#
# COMPACT_ATOMS: atom_id res chain seq x y z
N MET A 1 14.63 -19.41 -13.40
CA MET A 1 15.29 -19.80 -12.13
C MET A 1 14.86 -18.96 -10.91
N ARG A 2 14.93 -17.62 -10.90
CA ARG A 2 14.71 -16.84 -9.65
C ARG A 2 13.30 -16.90 -9.03
N PHE A 3 12.23 -17.06 -9.80
CA PHE A 3 10.86 -17.24 -9.27
C PHE A 3 10.75 -18.50 -8.38
N PHE A 4 11.31 -19.62 -8.88
CA PHE A 4 11.28 -20.91 -8.18
C PHE A 4 12.06 -20.89 -6.87
N THR A 5 13.18 -20.16 -6.78
CA THR A 5 13.98 -20.09 -5.55
C THR A 5 13.23 -19.47 -4.38
N LEU A 6 12.35 -18.50 -4.63
CA LEU A 6 11.61 -17.79 -3.59
C LEU A 6 10.28 -18.39 -3.25
N LEU A 7 9.63 -18.95 -4.27
CA LEU A 7 8.50 -19.80 -4.05
C LEU A 7 8.92 -20.98 -3.17
N ALA A 8 10.07 -21.59 -3.48
CA ALA A 8 10.70 -22.59 -2.62
C ALA A 8 11.03 -22.03 -1.24
N LEU A 9 11.58 -20.81 -1.13
CA LEU A 9 11.90 -20.22 0.18
C LEU A 9 10.63 -19.95 1.02
N LEU A 10 9.57 -19.42 0.41
CA LEU A 10 8.26 -19.22 1.05
C LEU A 10 7.63 -20.54 1.48
N LEU A 11 7.77 -21.59 0.68
CA LEU A 11 7.15 -22.87 1.00
C LEU A 11 7.99 -23.71 1.95
N LEU A 12 9.31 -23.59 1.91
CA LEU A 12 10.21 -24.08 2.96
C LEU A 12 9.92 -23.37 4.28
N LEU A 13 9.67 -22.06 4.22
CA LEU A 13 9.21 -21.25 5.35
C LEU A 13 7.92 -21.80 5.95
N ILE A 14 6.94 -22.07 5.09
CA ILE A 14 5.66 -22.64 5.48
C ILE A 14 5.86 -24.03 6.10
N GLN A 15 6.69 -24.90 5.52
CA GLN A 15 7.01 -26.22 6.07
C GLN A 15 7.71 -26.15 7.44
N THR A 16 8.54 -25.13 7.66
CA THR A 16 9.22 -24.96 8.95
C THR A 16 8.30 -24.43 10.06
N VAL A 17 7.12 -23.93 9.71
CA VAL A 17 6.13 -23.45 10.68
C VAL A 17 5.02 -24.48 10.80
N SER A 18 5.22 -25.45 11.70
CA SER A 18 4.24 -26.49 12.02
C SER A 18 2.89 -25.94 12.51
N SER A 19 2.81 -24.65 12.85
CA SER A 19 1.59 -23.99 13.31
C SER A 19 0.76 -23.34 12.20
N LEU A 20 1.19 -23.37 10.93
CA LEU A 20 0.41 -22.76 9.85
C LEU A 20 -0.83 -23.60 9.55
N LYS A 21 -2.02 -23.08 9.90
CA LYS A 21 -3.30 -23.74 9.59
C LYS A 21 -3.82 -23.38 8.20
N THR A 22 -3.51 -22.20 7.68
CA THR A 22 -4.06 -21.76 6.40
C THR A 22 -3.13 -20.78 5.68
N LEU A 23 -2.83 -21.06 4.42
CA LEU A 23 -2.24 -20.10 3.49
C LEU A 23 -3.34 -19.48 2.64
N LEU A 24 -3.40 -18.15 2.61
CA LEU A 24 -4.30 -17.42 1.72
C LEU A 24 -3.51 -16.73 0.59
N VAL A 25 -3.83 -17.03 -0.65
CA VAL A 25 -3.28 -16.34 -1.82
C VAL A 25 -4.30 -15.35 -2.34
N LEU A 26 -3.95 -14.07 -2.33
CA LEU A 26 -4.78 -12.99 -2.86
C LEU A 26 -4.34 -12.68 -4.28
N THR A 27 -5.25 -12.84 -5.25
CA THR A 27 -4.95 -12.43 -6.64
C THR A 27 -4.88 -10.90 -6.74
N PRO A 28 -4.06 -10.32 -7.64
CA PRO A 28 -4.01 -8.87 -7.78
C PRO A 28 -5.37 -8.33 -8.23
N PRO A 29 -5.74 -7.10 -7.85
CA PRO A 29 -6.93 -6.47 -8.40
C PRO A 29 -6.81 -6.47 -9.92
N TYR A 30 -7.85 -6.96 -10.60
CA TYR A 30 -7.85 -6.99 -12.06
C TYR A 30 -7.74 -5.57 -12.60
N ASN A 31 -6.69 -5.33 -13.38
CA ASN A 31 -6.59 -4.12 -14.17
C ASN A 31 -6.11 -4.52 -15.58
N PRO A 32 -6.94 -4.40 -16.62
CA PRO A 32 -6.61 -4.89 -17.95
C PRO A 32 -5.35 -4.22 -18.53
N THR A 33 -5.01 -3.01 -18.08
CA THR A 33 -3.85 -2.26 -18.61
C THR A 33 -2.58 -2.47 -17.80
N THR A 34 -2.67 -2.72 -16.49
CA THR A 34 -1.49 -2.79 -15.61
C THR A 34 -1.26 -4.16 -14.98
N PHE A 35 -2.30 -4.98 -14.85
CA PHE A 35 -2.24 -6.29 -14.21
C PHE A 35 -3.18 -7.28 -14.94
N PRO A 36 -2.82 -7.73 -16.15
CA PRO A 36 -3.56 -8.80 -16.82
C PRO A 36 -3.53 -10.08 -15.97
N PRO A 37 -4.51 -10.98 -16.15
CA PRO A 37 -4.63 -12.20 -15.36
C PRO A 37 -3.38 -13.05 -15.57
N ASN A 38 -2.56 -13.20 -14.54
CA ASN A 38 -1.32 -13.98 -14.64
C ASN A 38 -1.58 -15.43 -14.25
N VAL A 39 -2.47 -16.08 -15.01
CA VAL A 39 -2.90 -17.47 -14.81
C VAL A 39 -1.70 -18.41 -14.87
N SER A 40 -0.73 -18.14 -15.75
CA SER A 40 0.51 -18.93 -15.87
C SER A 40 1.31 -18.94 -14.56
N ARG A 41 1.52 -17.78 -13.91
CA ARG A 41 2.22 -17.72 -12.62
C ARG A 41 1.46 -18.45 -11.52
N LEU A 42 0.13 -18.30 -11.46
CA LEU A 42 -0.65 -19.03 -10.48
C LEU A 42 -0.58 -20.55 -10.72
N LYS A 43 -0.68 -21.00 -11.98
CA LYS A 43 -0.54 -22.42 -12.33
C LYS A 43 0.83 -22.98 -11.92
N SER A 44 1.91 -22.23 -12.16
CA SER A 44 3.25 -22.62 -11.69
C SER A 44 3.36 -22.64 -10.16
N PHE A 45 2.71 -21.70 -9.48
CA PHE A 45 2.63 -21.69 -8.02
C PHE A 45 1.93 -22.94 -7.49
N LEU A 46 0.73 -23.23 -7.99
CA LEU A 46 -0.09 -24.37 -7.54
C LEU A 46 0.60 -25.69 -7.83
N SER A 47 1.15 -25.88 -9.04
CA SER A 47 1.90 -27.09 -9.38
C SER A 47 3.07 -27.37 -8.43
N TYR A 48 3.77 -26.32 -7.96
CA TYR A 48 4.83 -26.49 -6.98
C TYR A 48 4.28 -26.69 -5.56
N TYR A 49 3.22 -25.96 -5.19
CA TYR A 49 2.52 -26.12 -3.91
C TYR A 49 2.03 -27.55 -3.69
N ASP A 50 1.39 -28.12 -4.70
CA ASP A 50 0.84 -29.47 -4.68
C ASP A 50 1.93 -30.56 -4.68
N SER A 51 3.18 -30.21 -5.05
CA SER A 51 4.32 -31.11 -4.98
C SER A 51 4.96 -31.22 -3.59
N LEU A 52 4.51 -30.41 -2.63
CA LEU A 52 5.02 -30.47 -1.26
C LEU A 52 4.56 -31.76 -0.56
N PRO A 53 5.37 -32.39 0.32
CA PRO A 53 4.98 -33.63 1.00
C PRO A 53 3.76 -33.51 1.92
N SER A 54 3.53 -32.33 2.49
CA SER A 54 2.40 -32.04 3.36
C SER A 54 2.12 -30.54 3.31
N PRO A 55 1.49 -30.05 2.23
CA PRO A 55 1.14 -28.64 2.14
C PRO A 55 0.03 -28.34 3.14
N PRO A 56 0.04 -27.16 3.79
CA PRO A 56 -1.10 -26.73 4.58
C PRO A 56 -2.35 -26.52 3.71
N PRO A 57 -3.52 -26.33 4.30
CA PRO A 57 -4.70 -25.86 3.56
C PRO A 57 -4.40 -24.56 2.81
N LEU A 58 -4.69 -24.55 1.51
CA LEU A 58 -4.55 -23.39 0.63
C LEU A 58 -5.92 -22.86 0.25
N ARG A 59 -6.10 -21.55 0.49
CA ARG A 59 -7.24 -20.77 0.03
C ARG A 59 -6.80 -19.74 -0.99
N ILE A 60 -7.57 -19.56 -2.05
CA ILE A 60 -7.31 -18.60 -3.12
C ILE A 60 -8.43 -17.59 -3.15
N CYS A 61 -8.13 -16.34 -2.84
CA CYS A 61 -9.10 -15.26 -2.84
C CYS A 61 -8.97 -14.45 -4.13
N LEU A 62 -9.97 -14.59 -5.01
CA LEU A 62 -10.06 -13.88 -6.29
C LEU A 62 -10.59 -12.47 -6.06
N ARG A 63 -9.88 -11.46 -6.58
CA ARG A 63 -10.23 -10.03 -6.42
C ARG A 63 -10.48 -9.33 -7.75
N PRO A 64 -11.58 -9.64 -8.44
CA PRO A 64 -12.04 -8.91 -9.62
C PRO A 64 -12.51 -7.48 -9.25
N GLU A 65 -11.57 -6.59 -8.94
CA GLU A 65 -11.85 -5.18 -8.65
C GLU A 65 -12.00 -4.36 -9.95
N THR A 66 -12.97 -4.73 -10.79
CA THR A 66 -13.36 -3.96 -11.98
C THR A 66 -14.83 -3.61 -11.94
N SER A 67 -15.18 -2.42 -12.43
CA SER A 67 -16.57 -1.98 -12.59
C SER A 67 -17.27 -2.68 -13.76
N ASP A 68 -16.53 -3.33 -14.65
CA ASP A 68 -17.08 -4.07 -15.80
C ASP A 68 -17.37 -5.54 -15.43
N PRO A 69 -18.65 -5.96 -15.37
CA PRO A 69 -19.04 -7.33 -15.06
C PRO A 69 -18.46 -8.38 -16.02
N THR A 70 -18.31 -8.05 -17.31
CA THR A 70 -17.83 -8.97 -18.34
C THR A 70 -16.35 -9.28 -18.14
N LEU A 71 -15.57 -8.26 -17.79
CA LEU A 71 -14.17 -8.42 -17.45
C LEU A 71 -13.99 -9.19 -16.14
N SER A 72 -14.84 -8.93 -15.13
CA SER A 72 -14.86 -9.73 -13.89
C SER A 72 -15.14 -11.20 -14.17
N LYS A 73 -16.15 -11.50 -15.02
CA LYS A 73 -16.47 -12.87 -15.42
C LYS A 73 -15.30 -13.55 -16.12
N THR A 74 -14.72 -12.89 -17.11
CA THR A 74 -13.57 -13.41 -17.86
C THR A 74 -12.38 -13.69 -16.93
N TYR A 75 -12.08 -12.75 -16.04
CA TYR A 75 -11.05 -12.91 -15.02
C TYR A 75 -11.30 -14.13 -14.13
N ILE A 76 -12.51 -14.23 -13.58
CA ILE A 76 -12.90 -15.33 -12.70
C ILE A 76 -12.78 -16.67 -13.43
N SER A 77 -13.34 -16.80 -14.63
CA SER A 77 -13.31 -18.05 -15.40
C SER A 77 -11.88 -18.48 -15.71
N GLN A 78 -11.00 -17.55 -16.04
CA GLN A 78 -9.59 -17.82 -16.28
C GLN A 78 -8.87 -18.35 -15.03
N TYR A 79 -9.08 -17.75 -13.87
CA TYR A 79 -8.49 -18.21 -12.61
C TYR A 79 -9.11 -19.55 -12.13
N LEU A 80 -10.43 -19.72 -12.22
CA LEU A 80 -11.10 -20.97 -11.85
C LEU A 80 -10.63 -22.17 -12.70
N SER A 81 -10.19 -21.94 -13.95
CA SER A 81 -9.64 -23.01 -14.79
C SER A 81 -8.35 -23.64 -14.25
N VAL A 82 -7.65 -22.96 -13.33
CA VAL A 82 -6.41 -23.46 -12.72
C VAL A 82 -6.53 -23.74 -11.22
N CYS A 83 -7.63 -23.35 -10.58
CA CYS A 83 -7.86 -23.48 -9.13
C CYS A 83 -8.84 -24.61 -8.76
N SER A 84 -9.12 -25.54 -9.68
CA SER A 84 -10.21 -26.52 -9.52
C SER A 84 -10.06 -27.48 -8.33
N SER A 85 -8.85 -27.62 -7.78
CA SER A 85 -8.53 -28.51 -6.65
C SER A 85 -8.31 -27.78 -5.34
N HIS A 86 -8.56 -26.47 -5.28
CA HIS A 86 -8.26 -25.63 -4.12
C HIS A 86 -9.50 -24.86 -3.68
N ASP A 87 -9.53 -24.44 -2.42
CA ASP A 87 -10.60 -23.60 -1.89
C ASP A 87 -10.54 -22.21 -2.55
N VAL A 88 -11.56 -21.86 -3.34
CA VAL A 88 -11.65 -20.56 -4.00
C VAL A 88 -12.69 -19.68 -3.34
N ILE A 89 -12.26 -18.50 -2.90
CA ILE A 89 -13.10 -17.47 -2.30
C ILE A 89 -13.21 -16.27 -3.24
N LEU A 90 -14.41 -15.71 -3.36
CA LEU A 90 -14.63 -14.50 -4.16
C LEU A 90 -14.63 -13.25 -3.27
N ASN A 91 -13.76 -12.28 -3.57
CA ASN A 91 -13.79 -10.97 -2.94
C ASN A 91 -14.66 -10.03 -3.76
N SER A 92 -15.79 -9.63 -3.18
CA SER A 92 -16.77 -8.63 -3.63
C SER A 92 -18.16 -9.24 -3.80
N PRO A 93 -19.14 -8.76 -3.03
CA PRO A 93 -20.52 -9.20 -3.12
C PRO A 93 -21.26 -8.63 -4.34
N VAL A 94 -20.75 -7.54 -4.93
CA VAL A 94 -21.34 -6.92 -6.14
C VAL A 94 -21.42 -7.92 -7.31
N LEU A 95 -20.58 -8.95 -7.28
CA LEU A 95 -20.57 -9.98 -8.30
C LEU A 95 -21.60 -11.08 -8.08
N LEU A 96 -22.20 -11.18 -6.90
CA LEU A 96 -23.20 -12.20 -6.60
C LEU A 96 -24.51 -11.88 -7.34
N ASP A 97 -24.84 -10.60 -7.47
CA ASP A 97 -25.95 -10.14 -8.30
C ASP A 97 -25.68 -10.35 -9.81
N LEU A 98 -24.41 -10.54 -10.20
CA LEU A 98 -23.97 -10.66 -11.59
C LEU A 98 -23.62 -12.10 -12.00
N LEU A 99 -23.49 -13.00 -11.03
CA LEU A 99 -23.07 -14.38 -11.21
C LEU A 99 -24.19 -15.28 -10.68
N GLU A 100 -24.73 -16.12 -11.56
CA GLU A 100 -25.04 -17.49 -11.13
C GLU A 100 -23.71 -18.03 -10.59
N ILE A 101 -23.60 -18.09 -9.26
CA ILE A 101 -22.30 -18.39 -8.65
C ILE A 101 -21.88 -19.75 -9.13
N ASP A 102 -20.70 -19.79 -9.71
CA ASP A 102 -20.06 -21.03 -10.08
C ASP A 102 -19.91 -21.88 -8.82
N SER A 103 -20.49 -23.08 -8.81
CA SER A 103 -20.50 -23.98 -7.66
C SER A 103 -19.10 -24.39 -7.17
N ARG A 104 -18.04 -24.02 -7.91
CA ARG A 104 -16.64 -24.19 -7.52
C ARG A 104 -16.17 -23.20 -6.45
N PHE A 105 -16.91 -22.12 -6.19
CA PHE A 105 -16.58 -21.24 -5.07
C PHE A 105 -16.90 -21.91 -3.74
N THR A 106 -15.95 -21.85 -2.80
CA THR A 106 -16.11 -22.38 -1.44
C THR A 106 -16.36 -21.27 -0.42
N GLY A 107 -16.35 -20.01 -0.84
CA GLY A 107 -16.60 -18.89 0.07
C GLY A 107 -16.66 -17.51 -0.57
N ILE A 108 -17.03 -16.54 0.27
CA ILE A 108 -17.16 -15.12 -0.07
C ILE A 108 -16.35 -14.30 0.93
N HIS A 109 -15.62 -13.32 0.42
CA HIS A 109 -14.90 -12.34 1.22
C HIS A 109 -15.55 -10.95 1.08
N LEU A 110 -15.89 -10.36 2.22
CA LEU A 110 -16.47 -9.05 2.33
C LEU A 110 -15.44 -8.03 2.82
N LYS A 111 -15.50 -6.83 2.27
CA LYS A 111 -14.79 -5.67 2.83
C LYS A 111 -15.41 -5.31 4.17
N GLU A 112 -14.63 -4.72 5.07
CA GLU A 112 -15.09 -4.33 6.41
C GLU A 112 -16.37 -3.47 6.36
N THR A 113 -16.39 -2.50 5.44
CA THR A 113 -17.50 -1.55 5.28
C THR A 113 -18.76 -2.17 4.67
N TYR A 114 -18.71 -3.44 4.26
CA TYR A 114 -19.83 -4.08 3.61
C TYR A 114 -20.66 -4.86 4.63
N VAL A 115 -21.91 -4.47 4.78
CA VAL A 115 -22.90 -5.19 5.59
C VAL A 115 -23.65 -6.15 4.68
N PRO A 116 -23.57 -7.48 4.89
CA PRO A 116 -24.26 -8.43 4.05
C PRO A 116 -25.78 -8.29 4.20
N SER A 117 -26.49 -8.32 3.06
CA SER A 117 -27.96 -8.33 3.08
C SER A 117 -28.49 -9.67 3.61
N PRO A 118 -29.70 -9.72 4.17
CA PRO A 118 -30.32 -10.99 4.59
C PRO A 118 -30.38 -12.03 3.46
N SER A 119 -30.66 -11.60 2.23
CA SER A 119 -30.67 -12.48 1.05
C SER A 119 -29.31 -13.10 0.76
N LEU A 120 -28.23 -12.32 0.92
CA LEU A 120 -26.87 -12.83 0.77
C LEU A 120 -26.53 -13.85 1.87
N LEU A 121 -26.85 -13.55 3.13
CA LEU A 121 -26.60 -14.48 4.23
C LEU A 121 -27.35 -15.80 4.03
N LYS A 122 -28.62 -15.73 3.62
CA LYS A 122 -29.43 -16.90 3.28
C LYS A 122 -28.78 -17.71 2.15
N TYR A 123 -28.34 -17.04 1.08
CA TYR A 123 -27.66 -17.69 -0.03
C TYR A 123 -26.38 -18.41 0.41
N ILE A 124 -25.56 -17.75 1.25
CA ILE A 124 -24.33 -18.33 1.80
C ILE A 124 -24.64 -19.60 2.59
N ASP A 125 -25.68 -19.58 3.42
CA ASP A 125 -26.10 -20.72 4.23
C ASP A 125 -26.62 -21.88 3.36
N GLU A 126 -27.53 -21.59 2.42
CA GLU A 126 -28.11 -22.59 1.50
C GLU A 126 -27.07 -23.28 0.62
N ASN A 127 -25.94 -22.62 0.34
CA ASN A 127 -24.86 -23.16 -0.48
C ASN A 127 -23.62 -23.59 0.35
N ASN A 128 -23.73 -23.59 1.68
CA ASN A 128 -22.65 -23.96 2.61
C ASN A 128 -21.32 -23.24 2.30
N LEU A 129 -21.39 -21.93 2.00
CA LEU A 129 -20.24 -21.12 1.63
C LEU A 129 -19.55 -20.55 2.88
N ASN A 130 -18.21 -20.50 2.85
CA ASN A 130 -17.44 -19.82 3.88
C ASN A 130 -17.59 -18.30 3.74
N LEU A 131 -18.14 -17.66 4.75
CA LEU A 131 -18.14 -16.20 4.86
C LEU A 131 -16.90 -15.69 5.57
N SER A 132 -16.19 -14.74 4.96
CA SER A 132 -15.10 -14.00 5.59
C SER A 132 -15.26 -12.50 5.45
N GLN A 133 -14.68 -11.75 6.38
CA GLN A 133 -14.73 -10.29 6.37
C GLN A 133 -13.38 -9.68 6.72
N SER A 134 -13.04 -8.57 6.09
CA SER A 134 -11.90 -7.74 6.48
C SER A 134 -12.21 -7.02 7.79
N SER A 135 -11.21 -6.84 8.65
CA SER A 135 -11.33 -6.06 9.88
C SER A 135 -10.10 -5.17 10.09
N HIS A 136 -10.37 -3.96 10.55
CA HIS A 136 -9.40 -2.94 10.91
C HIS A 136 -9.56 -2.59 12.40
N GLY A 137 -8.73 -3.20 13.26
CA GLY A 137 -8.66 -2.87 14.69
C GLY A 137 -9.61 -3.62 15.65
N SER A 138 -10.72 -4.21 15.20
CA SER A 138 -11.59 -5.01 16.09
C SER A 138 -12.25 -6.17 15.34
N LEU A 139 -12.34 -7.35 15.97
CA LEU A 139 -12.97 -8.50 15.34
C LEU A 139 -14.41 -8.17 14.93
N PRO A 140 -14.85 -8.60 13.74
CA PRO A 140 -16.20 -8.34 13.27
C PRO A 140 -17.22 -8.95 14.24
N SER A 141 -18.33 -8.25 14.46
CA SER A 141 -19.42 -8.72 15.33
C SER A 141 -20.28 -9.81 14.69
N THR A 142 -20.23 -9.91 13.36
CA THR A 142 -20.88 -10.94 12.55
C THR A 142 -20.16 -12.27 12.70
N SER A 143 -20.93 -13.37 12.78
CA SER A 143 -20.40 -14.73 12.76
C SER A 143 -19.75 -15.01 11.39
N THR A 144 -18.45 -14.73 11.29
CA THR A 144 -17.65 -15.07 10.12
C THR A 144 -16.95 -16.41 10.35
N HIS A 145 -16.77 -17.17 9.27
CA HIS A 145 -15.99 -18.41 9.32
C HIS A 145 -14.51 -18.11 9.53
N PHE A 146 -14.01 -17.00 8.96
CA PHE A 146 -12.69 -16.46 9.25
C PHE A 146 -12.63 -14.95 8.99
N THR A 147 -11.69 -14.27 9.66
CA THR A 147 -11.47 -12.83 9.55
C THR A 147 -10.11 -12.56 8.90
N LEU A 148 -10.09 -11.66 7.91
CA LEU A 148 -8.85 -11.11 7.37
C LEU A 148 -8.51 -9.83 8.14
N MET A 149 -7.52 -9.91 9.01
CA MET A 149 -7.08 -8.73 9.75
C MET A 149 -6.18 -7.90 8.85
N GLY A 150 -6.50 -6.60 8.74
CA GLY A 150 -6.08 -5.63 7.73
C GLY A 150 -4.59 -5.51 7.44
N THR A 151 -4.10 -4.30 7.17
CA THR A 151 -2.72 -4.12 6.69
C THR A 151 -1.72 -4.27 7.84
N MET A 152 -1.12 -5.46 8.00
CA MET A 152 -0.15 -5.76 9.08
C MET A 152 1.14 -4.96 8.94
N TYR A 153 1.58 -4.74 7.70
CA TYR A 153 2.81 -4.01 7.37
C TYR A 153 2.58 -3.08 6.18
N PRO A 154 3.43 -2.06 5.96
CA PRO A 154 3.30 -1.16 4.81
C PRO A 154 3.21 -1.92 3.48
N THR A 155 2.11 -1.70 2.75
CA THR A 155 1.87 -2.31 1.44
C THR A 155 1.76 -1.25 0.36
N LEU A 156 2.30 -1.56 -0.82
CA LEU A 156 2.13 -0.73 -2.02
C LEU A 156 0.79 -1.01 -2.73
N SER A 157 0.05 -2.03 -2.30
CA SER A 157 -1.22 -2.41 -2.92
C SER A 157 -2.37 -1.43 -2.65
N HIS A 158 -2.20 -0.55 -1.67
CA HIS A 158 -3.19 0.48 -1.30
C HIS A 158 -2.50 1.83 -1.07
N PRO A 159 -1.91 2.45 -2.10
CA PRO A 159 -1.18 3.71 -1.95
C PRO A 159 -2.12 4.86 -1.59
N GLU A 160 -3.40 4.77 -1.98
CA GLU A 160 -4.40 5.82 -1.80
C GLU A 160 -4.99 5.90 -0.40
N LYS A 161 -4.91 4.82 0.39
CA LYS A 161 -5.64 4.79 1.66
C LYS A 161 -4.94 5.50 2.81
N GLY A 162 -3.64 5.84 2.70
CA GLY A 162 -2.89 6.41 3.82
C GLY A 162 -3.00 5.60 5.12
N SER A 163 -3.50 4.37 5.05
CA SER A 163 -3.83 3.56 6.20
C SER A 163 -2.52 3.14 6.80
N THR A 164 -2.19 3.79 7.92
CA THR A 164 -1.08 3.37 8.77
C THR A 164 -1.23 1.87 9.04
N PRO A 165 -0.18 1.07 8.83
CA PRO A 165 -0.24 -0.34 9.20
C PRO A 165 -0.67 -0.43 10.65
N GLU A 166 -1.67 -1.26 10.92
CA GLU A 166 -2.20 -1.43 12.27
C GLU A 166 -1.21 -2.19 13.16
N GLY A 167 -0.34 -2.96 12.50
CA GLY A 167 0.65 -3.80 13.15
C GLY A 167 0.02 -4.99 13.87
N LEU A 168 0.88 -5.80 14.46
CA LEU A 168 0.47 -6.99 15.20
C LEU A 168 -0.12 -6.67 16.58
N SER A 169 0.00 -5.44 17.06
CA SER A 169 -0.43 -5.02 18.40
C SER A 169 -1.94 -4.99 18.57
N ILE A 170 -2.70 -4.84 17.49
CA ILE A 170 -4.16 -4.78 17.54
C ILE A 170 -4.83 -6.16 17.64
N LEU A 171 -4.07 -7.24 17.43
CA LEU A 171 -4.61 -8.59 17.49
C LEU A 171 -4.78 -9.03 18.95
N PRO A 172 -5.96 -9.52 19.35
CA PRO A 172 -6.10 -10.21 20.62
C PRO A 172 -5.19 -11.46 20.64
N PRO A 173 -4.86 -12.01 21.81
CA PRO A 173 -4.04 -13.22 21.90
C PRO A 173 -4.73 -14.41 21.21
N LYS A 174 -4.14 -14.89 20.10
CA LYS A 174 -4.58 -16.09 19.34
C LYS A 174 -6.09 -16.13 19.03
N PRO A 175 -6.60 -15.19 18.23
CA PRO A 175 -7.96 -15.28 17.77
C PRO A 175 -8.10 -16.47 16.82
N ASN A 176 -9.11 -17.31 17.07
CA ASN A 176 -9.45 -18.39 16.16
C ASN A 176 -9.88 -17.81 14.80
N ASN A 177 -9.56 -18.51 13.74
CA ASN A 177 -9.92 -18.20 12.36
C ASN A 177 -9.48 -16.81 11.88
N VAL A 178 -8.32 -16.32 12.35
CA VAL A 178 -7.75 -15.07 11.86
C VAL A 178 -6.57 -15.32 10.95
N ILE A 179 -6.61 -14.66 9.79
CA ILE A 179 -5.53 -14.65 8.80
C ILE A 179 -4.98 -13.23 8.72
N GLY A 180 -3.69 -13.06 9.01
CA GLY A 180 -3.02 -11.76 8.88
C GLY A 180 -2.64 -11.48 7.44
N ILE A 181 -2.96 -10.29 6.92
CA ILE A 181 -2.68 -9.90 5.53
C ILE A 181 -1.90 -8.58 5.44
N GLY A 182 -1.49 -8.18 4.23
CA GLY A 182 -0.98 -6.83 3.95
C GLY A 182 0.49 -6.57 4.31
N GLY A 183 1.31 -6.34 3.27
CA GLY A 183 2.70 -5.87 3.41
C GLY A 183 3.70 -6.89 3.98
N ILE A 184 3.30 -8.15 4.14
CA ILE A 184 4.16 -9.24 4.62
C ILE A 184 5.16 -9.61 3.51
N LYS A 185 6.44 -9.36 3.76
CA LYS A 185 7.54 -9.48 2.78
C LYS A 185 8.69 -10.35 3.25
N THR A 186 8.90 -10.49 4.57
CA THR A 186 10.05 -11.22 5.13
C THR A 186 9.63 -12.43 5.95
N GLN A 187 10.55 -13.38 6.12
CA GLN A 187 10.40 -14.52 7.03
C GLN A 187 10.03 -14.10 8.46
N SER A 188 10.71 -13.09 9.00
CA SER A 188 10.46 -12.60 10.35
C SER A 188 9.03 -12.07 10.51
N GLN A 189 8.49 -11.44 9.47
CA GLN A 189 7.11 -10.97 9.44
C GLN A 189 6.11 -12.11 9.35
N VAL A 190 6.35 -13.12 8.51
CA VAL A 190 5.51 -14.32 8.45
C VAL A 190 5.46 -15.00 9.81
N LYS A 191 6.63 -15.21 10.45
CA LYS A 191 6.70 -15.81 11.78
C LYS A 191 5.93 -14.98 12.82
N ALA A 192 6.15 -13.66 12.85
CA ALA A 192 5.48 -12.78 13.80
C ALA A 192 3.96 -12.75 13.60
N VAL A 193 3.48 -12.86 12.35
CA VAL A 193 2.05 -13.02 12.06
C VAL A 193 1.54 -14.36 12.59
N LEU A 194 2.24 -15.46 12.34
CA LEU A 194 1.83 -16.81 12.77
C LEU A 194 1.94 -17.07 14.28
N GLU A 195 2.69 -16.24 15.01
CA GLU A 195 2.66 -16.23 16.48
C GLU A 195 1.31 -15.71 17.02
N LYS A 196 0.55 -14.95 16.22
CA LYS A 196 -0.71 -14.32 16.62
C LYS A 196 -1.92 -14.77 15.81
N CYS A 197 -1.73 -15.21 14.59
CA CYS A 197 -2.78 -15.58 13.64
C CYS A 197 -2.69 -17.07 13.30
N GLU A 198 -3.80 -17.65 12.86
CA GLU A 198 -3.84 -19.05 12.40
C GLU A 198 -3.32 -19.22 10.97
N GLY A 199 -3.37 -18.14 10.19
CA GLY A 199 -2.95 -18.14 8.81
C GLY A 199 -2.25 -16.84 8.39
N VAL A 200 -1.67 -16.89 7.20
CA VAL A 200 -1.01 -15.76 6.56
C VAL A 200 -1.57 -15.58 5.14
N GLY A 201 -1.88 -14.33 4.79
CA GLY A 201 -2.29 -13.98 3.43
C GLY A 201 -1.19 -13.26 2.67
N VAL A 202 -0.87 -13.77 1.48
CA VAL A 202 0.17 -13.25 0.61
C VAL A 202 -0.41 -12.86 -0.75
N MET A 203 0.06 -11.75 -1.29
CA MET A 203 -0.39 -11.19 -2.58
C MET A 203 0.81 -10.91 -3.48
N GLY A 204 1.69 -10.00 -3.04
CA GLY A 204 2.82 -9.52 -3.83
C GLY A 204 3.87 -10.58 -4.14
N VAL A 205 3.97 -11.64 -3.34
CA VAL A 205 4.95 -12.73 -3.53
C VAL A 205 4.63 -13.58 -4.77
N VAL A 206 3.35 -13.78 -5.07
CA VAL A 206 2.92 -14.59 -6.21
C VAL A 206 2.87 -13.77 -7.50
N PHE A 207 2.52 -12.48 -7.40
CA PHE A 207 2.15 -11.67 -8.58
C PHE A 207 3.02 -10.44 -8.86
N GLY A 208 3.91 -10.00 -7.97
CA GLY A 208 4.66 -8.73 -8.14
C GLY A 208 5.77 -8.74 -9.21
N GLU A 209 5.87 -7.67 -9.99
CA GLU A 209 7.04 -7.32 -10.80
C GLU A 209 7.98 -6.45 -9.93
N GLY A 210 9.24 -6.86 -9.74
CA GLY A 210 10.18 -6.22 -8.78
C GLY A 210 10.54 -7.10 -7.57
N TRP A 211 9.97 -8.29 -7.48
CA TRP A 211 10.38 -9.29 -6.49
C TRP A 211 11.85 -9.74 -6.68
N LYS A 212 12.40 -9.68 -7.90
CA LYS A 212 13.80 -10.07 -8.17
C LYS A 212 14.82 -9.29 -7.31
N GLU A 213 14.58 -8.02 -7.01
CA GLU A 213 15.54 -7.14 -6.33
C GLU A 213 15.47 -7.24 -4.80
N ASN A 214 14.27 -7.40 -4.23
CA ASN A 214 14.07 -7.61 -2.79
C ASN A 214 14.66 -8.95 -2.29
N VAL A 215 15.03 -9.81 -3.22
CA VAL A 215 15.34 -11.22 -3.00
C VAL A 215 16.82 -11.45 -3.01
N ASP A 216 17.53 -10.80 -3.93
CA ASP A 216 18.98 -10.78 -3.89
C ASP A 216 19.45 -10.14 -2.57
N ASP A 217 18.71 -9.16 -2.02
CA ASP A 217 18.97 -8.59 -0.69
C ASP A 217 18.62 -9.56 0.46
N LEU A 218 17.50 -10.29 0.37
CA LEU A 218 17.09 -11.26 1.39
C LEU A 218 18.05 -12.47 1.44
N LEU A 219 18.47 -12.98 0.27
CA LEU A 219 19.45 -14.06 0.13
C LEU A 219 20.82 -13.62 0.64
N LYS A 220 21.31 -12.43 0.29
CA LYS A 220 22.58 -11.88 0.83
C LYS A 220 22.58 -11.83 2.36
N ARG A 221 21.46 -11.42 2.97
CA ARG A 221 21.31 -11.41 4.44
C ARG A 221 21.30 -12.83 5.03
N PHE A 222 20.70 -13.79 4.33
CA PHE A 222 20.62 -15.19 4.75
C PHE A 222 21.97 -15.91 4.66
N THR A 223 22.71 -15.75 3.56
CA THR A 223 24.08 -16.30 3.42
C THR A 223 25.09 -15.61 4.33
N ALA A 224 24.97 -14.30 4.57
CA ALA A 224 25.79 -13.60 5.55
C ALA A 224 25.56 -14.12 6.99
N SER A 225 24.35 -14.54 7.33
CA SER A 225 23.99 -15.05 8.66
C SER A 225 24.47 -16.49 8.96
N ARG A 226 24.89 -17.25 7.94
CA ARG A 226 25.42 -18.62 8.09
C ARG A 226 26.93 -18.69 8.26
N GLY A 227 27.64 -17.56 8.19
CA GLY A 227 29.10 -17.55 8.08
C GLY A 227 29.92 -16.88 9.18
N ARG A 228 29.39 -15.96 10.00
CA ARG A 228 30.21 -15.21 10.98
C ARG A 228 29.43 -14.73 12.22
N GLU A 229 30.16 -14.60 13.33
CA GLU A 229 29.74 -14.05 14.62
C GLU A 229 28.93 -12.73 14.51
N ARG A 230 28.08 -12.51 15.51
CA ARG A 230 27.21 -11.33 15.68
C ARG A 230 27.94 -10.02 15.36
N PRO A 231 27.47 -9.18 14.42
CA PRO A 231 27.96 -7.82 14.32
C PRO A 231 27.46 -7.00 15.52
N LYS A 232 28.39 -6.39 16.26
CA LYS A 232 28.10 -5.37 17.26
C LYS A 232 27.52 -4.13 16.56
N LYS A 233 26.31 -3.72 16.97
CA LYS A 233 25.61 -2.44 16.70
C LYS A 233 25.80 -1.84 15.29
N ILE A 234 24.77 -1.99 14.45
CA ILE A 234 24.65 -1.21 13.20
C ILE A 234 23.63 -0.09 13.45
N LYS A 235 24.07 1.16 13.32
CA LYS A 235 23.23 2.37 13.23
C LYS A 235 22.62 2.40 11.83
N ILE A 236 21.30 2.53 11.75
CA ILE A 236 20.57 2.67 10.47
C ILE A 236 20.42 4.17 10.20
N ASP A 237 20.93 4.62 9.05
CA ASP A 237 20.62 5.93 8.49
C ASP A 237 19.73 5.72 7.26
N ILE A 238 18.56 6.36 7.22
CA ILE A 238 17.60 6.26 6.13
C ILE A 238 17.61 7.60 5.40
N THR A 239 18.50 7.72 4.41
CA THR A 239 18.33 8.69 3.32
C THR A 239 18.72 8.02 2.02
N GLY A 240 17.74 7.87 1.13
CA GLY A 240 17.89 7.30 -0.21
C GLY A 240 17.07 8.10 -1.21
N GLY A 241 17.45 9.36 -1.41
CA GLY A 241 17.08 10.14 -2.58
C GLY A 241 18.20 10.06 -3.62
N ILE A 242 17.81 9.89 -4.89
CA ILE A 242 18.69 9.82 -6.06
C ILE A 242 19.63 11.04 -6.12
N ALA A 243 20.94 10.83 -6.13
CA ALA A 243 21.93 11.84 -6.49
C ALA A 243 22.89 11.29 -7.56
N ARG A 244 22.94 11.99 -8.70
CA ARG A 244 23.97 11.83 -9.73
C ARG A 244 25.32 12.25 -9.17
N SER A 245 26.37 11.57 -9.63
CA SER A 245 27.76 11.79 -9.28
C SER A 245 28.23 13.21 -9.56
N SER A 246 28.93 13.80 -8.61
CA SER A 246 30.09 14.65 -8.88
C SER A 246 31.13 14.37 -7.81
N GLU A 247 32.34 14.10 -8.27
CA GLU A 247 33.54 13.80 -7.49
C GLU A 247 33.84 14.86 -6.44
N GLY A 248 34.54 14.44 -5.38
CA GLY A 248 35.37 15.33 -4.58
C GLY A 248 35.08 15.30 -3.08
N GLY A 249 36.10 14.87 -2.32
CA GLY A 249 36.30 15.35 -0.95
C GLY A 249 35.77 14.45 0.16
N GLY A 250 36.57 13.45 0.54
CA GLY A 250 36.48 12.86 1.86
C GLY A 250 36.86 13.88 2.94
N GLY A 251 36.05 13.97 3.99
CA GLY A 251 36.29 14.82 5.16
C GLY A 251 35.48 14.32 6.34
N LYS A 252 36.16 13.57 7.21
CA LYS A 252 35.67 12.81 8.37
C LYS A 252 35.27 13.77 9.51
N VAL A 253 34.04 13.67 10.04
CA VAL A 253 33.69 14.27 11.34
C VAL A 253 33.85 13.18 12.41
N VAL A 254 34.90 13.32 13.23
CA VAL A 254 35.11 12.55 14.45
C VAL A 254 34.43 13.32 15.59
N TRP A 255 33.60 12.63 16.39
CA TRP A 255 33.25 13.05 17.74
C TRP A 255 33.99 12.12 18.69
N ASP A 256 35.01 12.63 19.37
CA ASP A 256 35.55 12.03 20.58
C ASP A 256 35.17 12.91 21.78
N GLY A 257 34.68 12.26 22.82
CA GLY A 257 34.57 12.83 24.14
C GLY A 257 35.91 12.81 24.87
N ALA A 258 36.04 13.75 25.80
CA ALA A 258 36.98 13.79 26.92
C ALA A 258 38.49 13.88 26.64
N GLY A 259 39.06 15.05 26.98
CA GLY A 259 40.39 15.16 27.57
C GLY A 259 41.47 15.88 26.75
N GLY A 260 42.08 16.90 27.36
CA GLY A 260 43.43 17.38 27.02
C GLY A 260 43.48 18.61 26.12
N GLY A 261 44.00 19.71 26.66
CA GLY A 261 44.10 20.99 25.97
C GLY A 261 45.17 21.06 24.87
N ARG A 262 44.93 21.95 23.91
CA ARG A 262 45.92 22.92 23.40
C ARG A 262 45.24 23.92 22.46
N ASP A 263 45.68 25.17 22.57
CA ASP A 263 45.40 26.27 21.66
C ASP A 263 45.71 25.92 20.21
N MET A 264 44.90 26.43 19.26
CA MET A 264 45.37 27.15 18.07
C MET A 264 44.22 27.88 17.34
N ARG A 265 44.39 29.20 17.26
CA ARG A 265 44.28 30.09 16.09
C ARG A 265 43.03 30.04 15.18
N LYS A 266 42.34 31.19 15.16
CA LYS A 266 41.40 31.67 14.13
C LYS A 266 42.06 31.74 12.74
N GLU A 267 41.32 31.33 11.71
CA GLU A 267 41.38 31.96 10.38
C GLU A 267 39.98 32.12 9.76
N ALA A 268 39.82 33.24 9.07
CA ALA A 268 38.66 33.71 8.32
C ALA A 268 38.32 32.74 7.16
N GLY A 269 37.06 32.54 6.75
CA GLY A 269 36.17 33.54 6.18
C GLY A 269 36.12 33.35 4.66
N GLY A 270 35.11 32.65 4.14
CA GLY A 270 34.90 32.43 2.70
C GLY A 270 33.41 32.31 2.38
N GLY A 271 32.85 33.33 1.75
CA GLY A 271 31.43 33.43 1.40
C GLY A 271 31.03 32.58 0.21
N GLY A 272 30.00 31.74 0.38
CA GLY A 272 29.32 31.01 -0.68
C GLY A 272 27.87 31.46 -0.83
N LYS A 273 27.50 31.93 -2.03
CA LYS A 273 26.12 32.33 -2.42
C LYS A 273 25.18 31.11 -2.40
N GLY A 274 24.16 31.15 -1.53
CA GLY A 274 23.15 30.10 -1.41
C GLY A 274 22.07 30.12 -2.50
N LYS A 275 21.73 28.93 -3.01
CA LYS A 275 20.53 28.66 -3.84
C LYS A 275 19.28 28.72 -2.96
N GLY A 276 18.28 29.52 -3.35
CA GLY A 276 17.03 29.70 -2.61
C GLY A 276 16.11 28.48 -2.68
N GLY A 277 16.17 27.62 -1.66
CA GLY A 277 15.18 26.59 -1.38
C GLY A 277 14.02 27.14 -0.53
N TRP A 278 12.81 26.64 -0.79
CA TRP A 278 11.65 26.89 0.07
C TRP A 278 11.84 26.14 1.40
N GLY A 279 12.42 26.82 2.39
CA GLY A 279 12.43 26.34 3.76
C GLY A 279 11.09 26.63 4.44
N GLU A 280 10.52 25.65 5.13
CA GLU A 280 9.40 25.83 6.04
C GLU A 280 9.80 26.79 7.16
N ALA A 281 9.24 28.00 7.16
CA ALA A 281 9.39 28.95 8.26
C ALA A 281 8.49 28.52 9.43
N LYS A 282 9.10 27.99 10.48
CA LYS A 282 8.44 27.67 11.76
C LYS A 282 8.01 28.93 12.52
N GLY A 283 6.88 28.83 13.22
CA GLY A 283 6.69 29.49 14.51
C GLY A 283 5.60 30.54 14.59
N ALA A 284 5.87 31.80 14.24
CA ALA A 284 5.11 32.91 14.81
C ALA A 284 4.23 33.71 13.82
N LYS A 285 4.22 33.38 12.53
CA LYS A 285 3.47 34.12 11.49
C LYS A 285 2.20 33.41 11.00
N LYS A 286 1.73 32.40 11.74
CA LYS A 286 0.59 31.57 11.32
C LYS A 286 -0.76 32.22 11.66
N GLU A 287 -0.81 33.05 12.69
CA GLU A 287 -2.08 33.61 13.21
C GLU A 287 -2.57 34.83 12.42
N ARG A 288 -1.65 35.65 11.87
CA ARG A 288 -2.02 36.85 11.10
C ARG A 288 -2.41 36.55 9.65
N ILE A 289 -2.01 35.41 9.10
CA ILE A 289 -2.37 34.96 7.73
C ILE A 289 -3.73 34.24 7.73
N ALA A 290 -4.12 33.60 8.84
CA ALA A 290 -5.42 32.94 8.96
C ALA A 290 -6.61 33.90 8.80
N LYS A 291 -6.46 35.18 9.17
CA LYS A 291 -7.54 36.19 9.08
C LYS A 291 -7.81 36.72 7.66
N GLN A 292 -6.88 36.52 6.72
CA GLN A 292 -7.09 36.82 5.29
C GLN A 292 -7.55 35.59 4.49
N ARG A 293 -7.71 34.44 5.14
CA ARG A 293 -8.29 33.24 4.54
C ARG A 293 -9.79 33.33 4.77
N GLY A 294 -10.53 33.78 3.76
CA GLY A 294 -11.98 33.94 3.81
C GLY A 294 -12.65 32.67 4.35
N GLY A 295 -13.08 32.72 5.60
CA GLY A 295 -13.97 31.76 6.20
C GLY A 295 -15.36 31.98 5.62
N GLY A 296 -15.84 30.99 4.89
CA GLY A 296 -17.16 30.98 4.28
C GLY A 296 -17.58 29.54 4.05
N GLY A 297 -17.90 28.83 5.13
CA GLY A 297 -18.57 27.55 5.09
C GLY A 297 -20.01 27.74 4.61
N GLY A 298 -20.20 27.83 3.30
CA GLY A 298 -21.47 27.85 2.62
C GLY A 298 -21.28 27.18 1.27
N GLY A 299 -22.25 26.40 0.78
CA GLY A 299 -22.16 25.55 -0.41
C GLY A 299 -21.89 26.32 -1.71
N GLY A 300 -20.70 26.88 -1.85
CA GLY A 300 -20.29 27.74 -2.95
C GLY A 300 -19.89 26.97 -4.19
N VAL A 301 -20.07 27.63 -5.33
CA VAL A 301 -19.59 27.20 -6.66
C VAL A 301 -18.06 27.12 -6.63
N LEU A 302 -17.50 26.15 -7.35
CA LEU A 302 -16.05 26.03 -7.54
C LEU A 302 -15.51 27.31 -8.21
N SER A 303 -14.60 28.00 -7.52
CA SER A 303 -14.02 29.27 -7.96
C SER A 303 -12.56 29.10 -8.33
N VAL A 304 -12.14 29.78 -9.40
CA VAL A 304 -10.74 29.84 -9.87
C VAL A 304 -10.34 31.30 -9.97
N LYS A 305 -9.30 31.72 -9.23
CA LYS A 305 -8.86 33.12 -9.18
C LYS A 305 -7.35 33.24 -9.14
N ALA A 306 -6.79 34.30 -9.71
CA ALA A 306 -5.38 34.66 -9.54
C ALA A 306 -5.16 35.44 -8.24
N ALA A 307 -4.07 35.18 -7.53
CA ALA A 307 -3.68 35.88 -6.31
C ALA A 307 -2.16 36.07 -6.23
N LYS A 308 -1.70 37.08 -5.49
CA LYS A 308 -0.27 37.26 -5.20
C LYS A 308 0.11 36.58 -3.87
N ARG A 309 1.09 35.69 -3.89
CA ARG A 309 1.69 35.02 -2.72
C ARG A 309 3.20 35.20 -2.75
N GLY A 310 3.76 35.86 -1.74
CA GLY A 310 5.21 36.07 -1.64
C GLY A 310 5.82 36.75 -2.87
N GLY A 311 5.11 37.71 -3.46
CA GLY A 311 5.55 38.42 -4.68
C GLY A 311 5.34 37.66 -5.99
N LYS A 312 4.91 36.39 -5.96
CA LYS A 312 4.60 35.60 -7.15
C LYS A 312 3.09 35.49 -7.37
N THR A 313 2.67 35.43 -8.63
CA THR A 313 1.27 35.12 -8.96
C THR A 313 1.03 33.62 -8.85
N VAL A 314 -0.10 33.25 -8.25
CA VAL A 314 -0.60 31.88 -8.14
C VAL A 314 -2.07 31.84 -8.57
N THR A 315 -2.50 30.71 -9.10
CA THR A 315 -3.90 30.40 -9.39
C THR A 315 -4.46 29.56 -8.26
N ILE A 316 -5.53 30.02 -7.62
CA ILE A 316 -6.20 29.39 -6.48
C ILE A 316 -7.51 28.78 -6.96
N ILE A 317 -7.74 27.51 -6.63
CA ILE A 317 -8.96 26.73 -6.93
C ILE A 317 -9.61 26.34 -5.60
N SER A 318 -10.85 26.78 -5.35
CA SER A 318 -11.55 26.58 -4.08
C SER A 318 -13.07 26.64 -4.25
N PRO A 319 -13.88 25.84 -3.52
CA PRO A 319 -13.46 24.84 -2.53
C PRO A 319 -13.10 23.47 -3.14
N VAL A 320 -12.07 22.81 -2.62
CA VAL A 320 -11.58 21.50 -3.11
C VAL A 320 -12.56 20.38 -2.84
N SER A 321 -13.37 20.48 -1.79
CA SER A 321 -14.50 19.58 -1.53
C SER A 321 -15.42 19.35 -2.75
N LYS A 322 -15.55 20.34 -3.64
CA LYS A 322 -16.36 20.24 -4.87
C LYS A 322 -15.72 19.43 -5.99
N LEU A 323 -14.43 19.09 -5.88
CA LEU A 323 -13.74 18.18 -6.80
C LEU A 323 -14.04 16.70 -6.51
N GLY A 324 -14.89 16.42 -5.51
CA GLY A 324 -15.35 15.06 -5.17
C GLY A 324 -14.49 14.35 -4.13
N GLY A 325 -13.98 15.10 -3.14
CA GLY A 325 -13.27 14.57 -1.97
C GLY A 325 -11.74 14.60 -2.05
N GLY A 326 -11.08 14.21 -0.95
CA GLY A 326 -9.62 14.37 -0.78
C GLY A 326 -8.76 13.60 -1.79
N GLY A 327 -9.20 12.41 -2.23
CA GLY A 327 -8.48 11.63 -3.26
C GLY A 327 -8.45 12.34 -4.62
N LYS A 328 -9.60 12.85 -5.07
CA LYS A 328 -9.71 13.55 -6.35
C LYS A 328 -8.97 14.89 -6.37
N ALA A 329 -8.81 15.54 -5.22
CA ALA A 329 -8.02 16.75 -5.09
C ALA A 329 -6.55 16.55 -5.47
N ALA A 330 -5.93 15.49 -4.94
CA ALA A 330 -4.53 15.16 -5.20
C ALA A 330 -4.30 14.77 -6.68
N GLU A 331 -5.21 14.00 -7.27
CA GLU A 331 -5.19 13.65 -8.69
C GLU A 331 -5.35 14.88 -9.58
N THR A 332 -6.30 15.76 -9.24
CA THR A 332 -6.52 17.02 -9.96
C THR A 332 -5.27 17.90 -9.90
N LEU A 333 -4.65 18.05 -8.72
CA LEU A 333 -3.42 18.81 -8.55
C LEU A 333 -2.27 18.22 -9.38
N LYS A 334 -2.12 16.89 -9.38
CA LYS A 334 -1.11 16.20 -10.20
C LYS A 334 -1.33 16.45 -11.69
N MET A 335 -2.57 16.33 -12.17
CA MET A 335 -2.95 16.60 -13.55
C MET A 335 -2.63 18.05 -13.95
N LEU A 336 -2.99 19.02 -13.12
CA LEU A 336 -2.74 20.44 -13.37
C LEU A 336 -1.24 20.76 -13.44
N LYS A 337 -0.44 20.22 -12.51
CA LYS A 337 1.03 20.38 -12.52
C LYS A 337 1.65 19.85 -13.82
N THR A 338 1.19 18.69 -14.29
CA THR A 338 1.67 18.09 -15.54
C THR A 338 1.25 18.91 -16.76
N LYS A 339 -0.02 19.31 -16.86
CA LYS A 339 -0.56 20.03 -18.04
C LYS A 339 -0.07 21.47 -18.14
N LEU A 340 0.20 22.12 -17.01
CA LEU A 340 0.65 23.51 -16.95
C LEU A 340 2.17 23.64 -16.83
N ALA A 341 2.89 22.53 -16.61
CA ALA A 341 4.34 22.50 -16.38
C ALA A 341 4.79 23.40 -15.22
N THR A 342 4.00 23.44 -14.13
CA THR A 342 4.23 24.32 -12.97
C THR A 342 4.22 23.56 -11.65
N GLY A 343 4.76 24.21 -10.61
CA GLY A 343 4.61 23.75 -9.23
C GLY A 343 3.19 24.00 -8.70
N GLY A 344 2.80 23.26 -7.67
CA GLY A 344 1.54 23.47 -6.98
C GLY A 344 1.46 22.66 -5.70
N THR A 345 0.61 23.11 -4.77
CA THR A 345 0.40 22.51 -3.46
C THR A 345 -1.08 22.60 -3.07
N GLN A 346 -1.53 21.70 -2.21
CA GLN A 346 -2.83 21.82 -1.55
C GLN A 346 -2.62 22.54 -0.21
N VAL A 347 -3.43 23.57 0.06
CA VAL A 347 -3.40 24.31 1.32
C VAL A 347 -4.83 24.48 1.79
N ASP A 348 -5.14 23.90 2.96
CA ASP A 348 -6.50 23.85 3.50
C ASP A 348 -7.48 23.24 2.47
N ASP A 349 -8.59 23.93 2.16
CA ASP A 349 -9.58 23.53 1.14
C ASP A 349 -9.34 24.21 -0.23
N CYS A 350 -8.07 24.49 -0.57
CA CYS A 350 -7.66 25.12 -1.83
C CYS A 350 -6.53 24.35 -2.52
N LEU A 351 -6.54 24.34 -3.85
CA LEU A 351 -5.33 24.03 -4.65
C LEU A 351 -4.68 25.34 -5.08
N GLU A 352 -3.38 25.48 -4.86
CA GLU A 352 -2.58 26.60 -5.37
C GLU A 352 -1.62 26.09 -6.45
N VAL A 353 -1.67 26.69 -7.64
CA VAL A 353 -0.79 26.40 -8.78
C VAL A 353 0.02 27.66 -9.11
N GLN A 354 1.34 27.53 -9.32
CA GLN A 354 2.19 28.68 -9.62
C GLN A 354 1.86 29.26 -11.01
N GLY A 355 1.81 30.58 -11.11
CA GLY A 355 1.48 31.31 -12.35
C GLY A 355 0.01 31.72 -12.43
N ASP A 356 -0.28 32.60 -13.39
CA ASP A 356 -1.66 32.93 -13.77
C ASP A 356 -2.14 31.98 -14.86
N HIS A 357 -3.02 31.07 -14.49
CA HIS A 357 -3.55 30.01 -15.33
C HIS A 357 -5.06 29.89 -15.21
N VAL A 358 -5.76 30.95 -14.78
CA VAL A 358 -7.20 30.92 -14.50
C VAL A 358 -8.01 30.33 -15.67
N GLU A 359 -7.80 30.85 -16.89
CA GLU A 359 -8.53 30.40 -18.08
C GLU A 359 -8.20 28.96 -18.48
N LYS A 360 -6.92 28.57 -18.38
CA LYS A 360 -6.49 27.19 -18.68
C LYS A 360 -7.07 26.20 -17.68
N VAL A 361 -7.08 26.57 -16.40
CA VAL A 361 -7.65 25.75 -15.32
C VAL A 361 -9.16 25.61 -15.48
N LYS A 362 -9.88 26.70 -15.74
CA LYS A 362 -11.33 26.65 -16.02
C LYS A 362 -11.65 25.68 -17.17
N LYS A 363 -10.90 25.78 -18.27
CA LYS A 363 -11.03 24.88 -19.43
C LYS A 363 -10.74 23.41 -19.08
N LEU A 364 -9.69 23.14 -18.31
CA LEU A 364 -9.32 21.77 -17.92
C LEU A 364 -10.33 21.14 -16.94
N LEU A 365 -10.96 21.95 -16.10
CA LEU A 365 -11.94 21.49 -15.10
C LEU A 365 -13.39 21.59 -15.60
N SER A 366 -13.60 22.04 -16.84
CA SER A 366 -14.93 22.30 -17.42
C SER A 366 -15.79 23.24 -16.55
N ILE A 367 -15.15 24.21 -15.89
CA ILE A 367 -15.83 25.24 -15.11
C ILE A 367 -16.13 26.37 -16.08
N THR A 368 -17.43 26.62 -16.30
CA THR A 368 -17.90 27.70 -17.18
C THR A 368 -17.92 29.03 -16.44
#